data_AF-A0A183L1K7-F1
#
_entry.id   AF-A0A183L1K7-F1
#
_cell.length_a   1.000
_cell.length_b   1.000
_cell.length_c   1.000
_cell.angle_alpha   90.00
_cell.angle_beta   90.00
_cell.angle_gamma   90.00
#
_symmetry.space_group_name_H-M   'P 1'
#
loop_
_entity.id
_entity.type
_entity.pdbx_description
1 polymer ?
#
loop_
_entity_poly.entity_id
_entity_poly.type
_entity_poly.pdbx_seq_one_letter_code
_entity_poly.pdbx_strand_id
1 'polypeptide(L)'
;MKSNIIIQGDDQSVNTKFGGRILISQTLYEGDILYGQLKLSGVHFYRMGQKDFNTVTDARFPIAFISAGDMNNISYIKSCLFENSLSTALGGFATTGLYMENNIFYKTLAIWLTDGNHKLIHNLLIESIWSGELTTDNQNLGILFEAALDIKQASDLILQRNSIAGAERLCVYTQGNPCGESSTTIW
;
A
#
# COMPACT_ATOMS: atom_id res chain seq x y z
N MET A 1 8.45 6.71 19.52
CA MET A 1 8.93 7.29 18.26
C MET A 1 8.62 8.79 18.29
N LYS A 2 9.59 9.69 18.12
CA LYS A 2 9.30 11.11 17.81
C LYS A 2 9.43 11.23 16.30
N SER A 3 8.31 11.41 15.60
CA SER A 3 8.33 11.64 14.15
C SER A 3 8.74 13.08 13.90
N ASN A 4 9.76 13.29 13.07
CA ASN A 4 10.23 14.64 12.74
C ASN A 4 9.30 15.33 11.73
N ILE A 5 8.58 14.54 10.93
CA ILE A 5 7.64 15.00 9.91
C ILE A 5 6.33 14.23 10.05
N ILE A 6 5.21 14.96 10.08
CA ILE A 6 3.86 14.41 10.02
C ILE A 6 3.21 14.90 8.73
N ILE A 7 2.67 13.99 7.94
CA ILE A 7 1.83 14.27 6.78
C ILE A 7 0.43 13.79 7.13
N GLN A 8 -0.53 14.72 7.16
CA GLN A 8 -1.86 14.41 7.66
C GLN A 8 -2.99 14.99 6.82
N GLY A 9 -4.13 14.31 6.82
CA GLY A 9 -5.40 14.89 6.41
C GLY A 9 -5.82 16.03 7.33
N ASP A 10 -6.70 16.90 6.84
CA ASP A 10 -7.28 17.97 7.62
C ASP A 10 -8.32 17.47 8.63
N ASP A 11 -8.90 18.39 9.39
CA ASP A 11 -9.90 18.07 10.43
C ASP A 11 -11.20 17.47 9.85
N GLN A 12 -11.50 17.75 8.58
CA GLN A 12 -12.70 17.22 7.92
C GLN A 12 -12.45 15.84 7.32
N SER A 13 -11.20 15.45 7.07
CA SER A 13 -10.81 14.21 6.39
C SER A 13 -11.39 12.96 7.06
N VAL A 14 -11.55 12.95 8.39
CA VAL A 14 -12.16 11.82 9.11
C VAL A 14 -13.65 11.65 8.78
N ASN A 15 -14.36 12.77 8.64
CA ASN A 15 -15.80 12.81 8.37
C ASN A 15 -16.07 12.57 6.88
N THR A 16 -15.30 13.21 6.01
CA THR A 16 -15.43 13.08 4.55
C THR A 16 -14.80 11.81 4.01
N LYS A 17 -13.97 11.13 4.82
CA LYS A 17 -13.12 10.00 4.39
C LYS A 17 -12.21 10.36 3.22
N PHE A 18 -11.77 11.61 3.18
CA PHE A 18 -11.00 12.18 2.08
C PHE A 18 -9.80 12.96 2.61
N GLY A 19 -8.63 12.31 2.64
CA GLY A 19 -7.35 12.91 3.02
C GLY A 19 -6.38 13.05 1.85
N GLY A 20 -5.10 13.28 2.18
CA GLY A 20 -4.02 13.40 1.19
C GLY A 20 -3.52 12.05 0.64
N ARG A 21 -2.78 12.10 -0.47
CA ARG A 21 -2.07 10.95 -1.08
C ARG A 21 -0.68 11.34 -1.54
N ILE A 22 0.25 10.39 -1.54
CA ILE A 22 1.52 10.48 -2.28
C ILE A 22 1.46 9.46 -3.41
N LEU A 23 1.56 9.94 -4.65
CA LEU A 23 1.60 9.10 -5.85
C LEU A 23 3.02 9.01 -6.38
N ILE A 24 3.45 7.78 -6.64
CA ILE A 24 4.67 7.45 -7.36
C ILE A 24 4.24 6.75 -8.63
N SER A 25 4.63 7.30 -9.77
CA SER A 25 4.29 6.76 -11.07
C SER A 25 5.37 7.12 -12.08
N GLN A 26 5.17 6.71 -13.32
CA GLN A 26 5.99 7.10 -14.45
C GLN A 26 5.39 8.29 -15.19
N THR A 27 6.21 9.00 -15.95
CA THR A 27 5.77 10.01 -16.91
C THR A 27 6.54 9.87 -18.22
N LEU A 28 5.95 10.32 -19.31
CA LEU A 28 6.61 10.39 -20.61
C LEU A 28 7.20 11.79 -20.77
N TYR A 29 8.52 11.88 -20.92
CA TYR A 29 9.23 13.12 -21.15
C TYR A 29 10.15 12.97 -22.36
N GLU A 30 9.94 13.77 -23.40
CA GLU A 30 10.75 13.76 -24.63
C GLU A 30 10.89 12.37 -25.32
N GLY A 31 9.90 11.49 -25.13
CA GLY A 31 9.91 10.13 -25.68
C GLY A 31 10.49 9.07 -24.75
N ASP A 32 11.07 9.47 -23.62
CA ASP A 32 11.58 8.58 -22.58
C ASP A 32 10.59 8.41 -21.43
N ILE A 33 10.52 7.18 -20.90
CA ILE A 33 9.77 6.90 -19.68
C ILE A 33 10.64 7.25 -18.47
N LEU A 34 10.20 8.22 -17.68
CA LEU A 34 10.82 8.60 -16.42
C LEU A 34 10.04 7.99 -15.26
N TYR A 35 10.71 7.19 -14.44
CA TYR A 35 10.11 6.55 -13.26
C TYR A 35 10.28 7.41 -12.01
N GLY A 36 9.17 7.70 -11.34
CA GLY A 36 9.16 8.32 -10.03
C GLY A 36 9.77 7.40 -8.97
N GLN A 37 10.42 8.02 -7.98
CA GLN A 37 11.07 7.31 -6.88
C GLN A 37 10.67 7.92 -5.55
N LEU A 38 10.70 7.12 -4.48
CA LEU A 38 10.37 7.58 -3.14
C LEU A 38 11.32 6.99 -2.10
N LYS A 39 11.98 7.86 -1.34
CA LYS A 39 12.84 7.49 -0.21
C LYS A 39 12.33 8.19 1.04
N LEU A 40 11.62 7.45 1.90
CA LEU A 40 11.05 7.96 3.15
C LEU A 40 11.66 7.30 4.37
N SER A 41 12.00 8.12 5.37
CA SER A 41 12.38 7.62 6.68
C SER A 41 11.88 8.51 7.82
N GLY A 42 11.31 7.91 8.87
CA GLY A 42 10.93 8.64 10.08
C GLY A 42 9.71 9.56 9.91
N VAL A 43 8.80 9.23 8.99
CA VAL A 43 7.60 10.01 8.68
C VAL A 43 6.36 9.37 9.29
N HIS A 44 5.46 10.20 9.83
CA HIS A 44 4.15 9.77 10.30
C HIS A 44 3.06 10.21 9.31
N PHE A 45 2.31 9.25 8.77
CA PHE A 45 1.12 9.43 7.97
C PHE A 45 -0.12 9.26 8.85
N TYR A 46 -0.85 10.36 9.06
CA TYR A 46 -2.01 10.37 9.95
C TYR A 46 -3.28 10.75 9.18
N ARG A 47 -4.32 9.91 9.19
CA ARG A 47 -5.60 10.20 8.52
C ARG A 47 -5.45 10.54 7.03
N MET A 48 -4.57 9.81 6.37
CA MET A 48 -4.29 9.95 4.93
C MET A 48 -5.12 8.94 4.13
N GLY A 49 -5.22 9.15 2.81
CA GLY A 49 -5.96 8.29 1.88
C GLY A 49 -7.40 8.76 1.63
N GLN A 50 -8.02 8.23 0.57
CA GLN A 50 -9.38 8.56 0.15
C GLN A 50 -10.19 7.28 -0.03
N LYS A 51 -11.26 7.13 0.75
CA LYS A 51 -12.00 5.87 0.93
C LYS A 51 -12.54 5.26 -0.37
N ASP A 52 -13.04 6.07 -1.29
CA ASP A 52 -13.78 5.56 -2.45
C ASP A 52 -12.92 5.32 -3.70
N PHE A 53 -11.61 5.59 -3.62
CA PHE A 53 -10.69 5.48 -4.76
C PHE A 53 -9.71 4.32 -4.57
N ASN A 54 -10.21 3.10 -4.80
CA ASN A 54 -9.48 1.84 -4.59
C ASN A 54 -9.18 1.09 -5.89
N THR A 55 -9.41 1.70 -7.05
CA THR A 55 -9.05 1.06 -8.33
C THR A 55 -7.53 1.04 -8.45
N VAL A 56 -6.97 -0.05 -8.96
CA VAL A 56 -5.51 -0.22 -9.11
C VAL A 56 -4.85 0.84 -10.02
N THR A 57 -5.64 1.48 -10.88
CA THR A 57 -5.21 2.57 -11.78
C THR A 57 -5.40 3.98 -11.21
N ASP A 58 -6.21 4.17 -10.16
CA ASP A 58 -6.36 5.46 -9.44
C ASP A 58 -6.45 5.22 -7.93
N ALA A 59 -5.53 4.43 -7.40
CA ALA A 59 -5.47 4.17 -5.96
C ALA A 59 -5.03 5.44 -5.23
N ARG A 60 -5.91 5.99 -4.39
CA ARG A 60 -5.65 7.22 -3.63
C ARG A 60 -5.36 6.93 -2.17
N PHE A 61 -4.37 6.06 -1.98
CA PHE A 61 -3.88 5.64 -0.68
C PHE A 61 -2.93 6.71 -0.09
N PRO A 62 -2.61 6.66 1.21
CA PRO A 62 -1.54 7.49 1.77
C PRO A 62 -0.26 7.43 0.92
N ILE A 63 0.11 6.24 0.45
CA ILE A 63 1.15 6.03 -0.55
C ILE A 63 0.65 5.03 -1.59
N ALA A 64 0.74 5.39 -2.88
CA ALA A 64 0.47 4.47 -3.98
C ALA A 64 1.59 4.54 -5.02
N PHE A 65 2.12 3.37 -5.37
CA PHE A 65 2.95 3.18 -6.55
C PHE A 65 2.08 2.59 -7.66
N ILE A 66 1.97 3.30 -8.79
CA ILE A 66 1.15 2.88 -9.93
C ILE A 66 2.02 2.97 -11.18
N SER A 67 2.30 1.83 -11.81
CA SER A 67 3.20 1.75 -12.98
C SER A 67 4.55 2.43 -12.72
N ALA A 68 5.09 2.26 -11.51
CA ALA A 68 6.34 2.91 -11.10
C ALA A 68 7.58 2.15 -11.57
N GLY A 69 7.43 0.96 -12.19
CA GLY A 69 8.55 0.14 -12.65
C GLY A 69 9.23 -0.62 -11.51
N ASP A 70 10.53 -0.88 -11.64
CA ASP A 70 11.31 -1.59 -10.63
C ASP A 70 11.90 -0.64 -9.59
N MET A 71 11.50 -0.80 -8.33
CA MET A 71 11.91 0.03 -7.20
C MET A 71 13.13 -0.49 -6.44
N ASN A 72 13.70 -1.62 -6.87
CA ASN A 72 14.88 -2.22 -6.22
C ASN A 72 16.02 -1.20 -6.09
N ASN A 73 16.51 -1.03 -4.87
CA ASN A 73 17.63 -0.14 -4.51
C ASN A 73 17.42 1.37 -4.76
N ILE A 74 16.28 1.78 -5.32
CA ILE A 74 15.99 3.20 -5.64
C ILE A 74 14.87 3.80 -4.81
N SER A 75 13.94 3.00 -4.29
CA SER A 75 12.90 3.46 -3.37
C SER A 75 12.88 2.65 -2.08
N TYR A 76 12.51 3.30 -0.98
CA TYR A 76 12.31 2.65 0.32
C TYR A 76 11.35 3.44 1.21
N ILE A 77 10.71 2.71 2.13
CA ILE A 77 9.91 3.29 3.21
C ILE A 77 10.41 2.65 4.50
N LYS A 78 11.02 3.45 5.38
CA LYS A 78 11.70 2.95 6.57
C LYS A 78 11.26 3.66 7.84
N SER A 79 11.00 2.94 8.92
CA SER A 79 10.71 3.56 10.23
C SER A 79 9.59 4.61 10.16
N CYS A 80 8.60 4.38 9.30
CA CYS A 80 7.43 5.23 9.15
C CYS A 80 6.25 4.68 9.96
N LEU A 81 5.37 5.56 10.40
CA LEU A 81 4.10 5.21 11.05
C LEU A 81 2.96 5.56 10.12
N PHE A 82 2.05 4.62 9.88
CA PHE A 82 0.76 4.84 9.25
C PHE A 82 -0.29 4.62 10.31
N GLU A 83 -1.05 5.66 10.63
CA GLU A 83 -2.05 5.63 11.70
C GLU A 83 -3.40 6.16 11.18
N ASN A 84 -4.46 5.39 11.45
CA ASN A 84 -5.84 5.74 11.10
C ASN A 84 -6.00 6.11 9.62
N SER A 85 -5.41 5.33 8.70
CA SER A 85 -5.57 5.54 7.26
C SER A 85 -7.04 5.43 6.86
N LEU A 86 -7.51 6.34 6.01
CA LEU A 86 -8.90 6.43 5.55
C LEU A 86 -9.20 5.47 4.38
N SER A 87 -8.15 4.82 3.86
CA SER A 87 -8.17 3.80 2.81
C SER A 87 -7.09 2.75 3.13
N THR A 88 -6.82 1.82 2.20
CA THR A 88 -5.57 1.04 2.18
C THR A 88 -4.38 1.97 2.41
N ALA A 89 -3.44 1.59 3.29
CA ALA A 89 -2.34 2.47 3.71
C ALA A 89 -1.23 2.59 2.68
N LEU A 90 -0.97 1.49 1.97
CA LEU A 90 0.05 1.44 0.94
C LEU A 90 -0.37 0.52 -0.19
N GLY A 91 -0.20 0.99 -1.43
CA GLY A 91 -0.49 0.25 -2.65
C GLY A 91 0.72 0.17 -3.57
N GLY A 92 0.90 -0.96 -4.24
CA GLY A 92 1.86 -1.13 -5.33
C GLY A 92 1.22 -1.91 -6.46
N PHE A 93 1.09 -1.29 -7.63
CA PHE A 93 0.44 -1.85 -8.82
C PHE A 93 1.33 -1.63 -10.03
N ALA A 94 1.51 -2.67 -10.87
CA ALA A 94 2.48 -2.65 -11.98
C ALA A 94 3.87 -2.14 -11.52
N THR A 95 4.30 -2.56 -10.33
CA THR A 95 5.49 -2.04 -9.65
C THR A 95 6.18 -3.18 -8.92
N THR A 96 7.48 -3.39 -9.14
CA THR A 96 8.27 -4.44 -8.48
C THR A 96 9.28 -3.85 -7.49
N GLY A 97 9.88 -4.66 -6.63
CA GLY A 97 11.09 -4.26 -5.90
C GLY A 97 10.88 -3.30 -4.71
N LEU A 98 9.64 -3.05 -4.29
CA LEU A 98 9.35 -2.20 -3.11
C LEU A 98 10.03 -2.73 -1.85
N TYR A 99 10.70 -1.82 -1.13
CA TYR A 99 11.38 -2.13 0.13
C TYR A 99 10.78 -1.37 1.31
N MET A 100 10.25 -2.12 2.28
CA MET A 100 9.63 -1.63 3.50
C MET A 100 10.30 -2.24 4.72
N GLU A 101 10.82 -1.39 5.61
CA GLU A 101 11.53 -1.85 6.80
C GLU A 101 11.18 -1.07 8.07
N ASN A 102 10.96 -1.78 9.18
CA ASN A 102 10.70 -1.17 10.50
C ASN A 102 9.49 -0.22 10.53
N ASN A 103 8.51 -0.37 9.64
CA ASN A 103 7.33 0.49 9.63
C ASN A 103 6.25 -0.05 10.57
N ILE A 104 5.40 0.84 11.05
CA ILE A 104 4.22 0.52 11.86
C ILE A 104 2.98 0.93 11.09
N PHE A 105 2.02 0.03 10.96
CA PHE A 105 0.71 0.26 10.40
C PHE A 105 -0.31 -0.05 11.50
N TYR A 106 -0.97 0.99 12.00
CA TYR A 106 -1.91 0.90 13.11
C TYR A 106 -3.26 1.48 12.71
N LYS A 107 -4.34 0.71 12.88
CA LYS A 107 -5.69 1.11 12.45
C LYS A 107 -5.72 1.52 10.99
N THR A 108 -5.12 0.67 10.17
CA THR A 108 -5.09 0.84 8.71
C THR A 108 -5.79 -0.32 8.06
N LEU A 109 -6.33 -0.13 6.87
CA LEU A 109 -7.07 -1.17 6.19
C LEU A 109 -6.17 -2.32 5.71
N ALA A 110 -5.23 -2.02 4.81
CA ALA A 110 -4.30 -3.01 4.29
C ALA A 110 -3.01 -2.39 3.74
N ILE A 111 -2.06 -3.27 3.45
CA ILE A 111 -1.03 -3.08 2.42
C ILE A 111 -1.44 -3.98 1.26
N TRP A 112 -1.58 -3.40 0.06
CA TRP A 112 -2.03 -4.13 -1.13
C TRP A 112 -0.99 -4.03 -2.25
N LEU A 113 -0.35 -5.15 -2.57
CA LEU A 113 0.70 -5.22 -3.58
C LEU A 113 0.34 -6.20 -4.69
N THR A 114 0.79 -5.90 -5.90
CA THR A 114 0.89 -6.85 -7.01
C THR A 114 2.33 -6.97 -7.47
N ASP A 115 2.61 -7.96 -8.30
CA ASP A 115 3.94 -8.18 -8.88
C ASP A 115 5.00 -8.57 -7.82
N GLY A 116 6.21 -8.90 -8.28
CA GLY A 116 7.23 -9.57 -7.48
C GLY A 116 8.33 -8.70 -6.87
N ASN A 117 9.28 -9.38 -6.21
CA ASN A 117 10.53 -8.83 -5.66
C ASN A 117 10.37 -7.84 -4.50
N HIS A 118 9.19 -7.80 -3.85
CA HIS A 118 8.99 -6.96 -2.68
C HIS A 118 9.72 -7.50 -1.45
N LYS A 119 10.24 -6.58 -0.63
CA LYS A 119 10.94 -6.89 0.63
C LYS A 119 10.26 -6.16 1.77
N LEU A 120 9.57 -6.91 2.62
CA LEU A 120 8.95 -6.42 3.85
C LEU A 120 9.67 -7.06 5.03
N ILE A 121 10.43 -6.26 5.78
CA ILE A 121 11.29 -6.72 6.87
C ILE A 121 10.96 -5.95 8.16
N HIS A 122 10.73 -6.64 9.27
CA HIS A 122 10.49 -6.01 10.58
C HIS A 122 9.31 -5.00 10.63
N ASN A 123 8.30 -5.15 9.78
CA ASN A 123 7.12 -4.29 9.85
C ASN A 123 6.12 -4.83 10.87
N LEU A 124 5.41 -3.92 11.54
CA LEU A 124 4.33 -4.21 12.48
C LEU A 124 3.00 -3.74 11.87
N LEU A 125 2.04 -4.65 11.69
CA LEU A 125 0.67 -4.32 11.31
C LEU A 125 -0.25 -4.73 12.47
N ILE A 126 -1.01 -3.79 13.02
CA ILE A 126 -1.89 -4.02 14.17
C ILE A 126 -3.25 -3.33 14.00
N GLU A 127 -4.31 -4.02 14.43
CA GLU A 127 -5.70 -3.53 14.35
C GLU A 127 -6.12 -3.17 12.92
N SER A 128 -5.89 -4.09 11.98
CA SER A 128 -6.24 -3.85 10.57
C SER A 128 -7.73 -4.02 10.31
N ILE A 129 -8.29 -3.03 9.60
CA ILE A 129 -9.73 -2.90 9.32
C ILE A 129 -10.07 -3.59 7.99
N TRP A 130 -11.21 -4.28 7.92
CA TRP A 130 -11.65 -4.97 6.72
C TRP A 130 -12.18 -4.01 5.64
N SER A 131 -11.89 -4.32 4.37
CA SER A 131 -12.42 -3.62 3.19
C SER A 131 -13.95 -3.49 3.16
N GLY A 132 -14.71 -4.39 3.80
CA GLY A 132 -16.16 -4.30 3.90
C GLY A 132 -16.66 -3.07 4.66
N GLU A 133 -15.85 -2.47 5.53
CA GLU A 133 -16.19 -1.18 6.15
C GLU A 133 -16.14 0.00 5.16
N LEU A 134 -15.50 -0.19 3.99
CA LEU A 134 -15.50 0.80 2.92
C LEU A 134 -16.80 0.75 2.10
N THR A 135 -17.53 -0.36 2.06
CA THR A 135 -18.75 -0.45 1.26
C THR A 135 -19.94 0.12 2.03
N THR A 136 -20.59 1.17 1.53
CA THR A 136 -21.89 1.65 2.03
C THR A 136 -23.07 0.94 1.36
N ASP A 137 -22.81 0.16 0.31
CA ASP A 137 -23.82 -0.59 -0.43
C ASP A 137 -23.79 -2.06 -0.01
N ASN A 138 -24.76 -2.44 0.84
CA ASN A 138 -24.93 -3.80 1.36
C ASN A 138 -25.19 -4.85 0.27
N GLN A 139 -25.36 -4.46 -1.00
CA GLN A 139 -25.62 -5.39 -2.10
C GLN A 139 -24.36 -5.83 -2.85
N ASN A 140 -23.24 -5.10 -2.71
CA ASN A 140 -21.95 -5.49 -3.27
C ASN A 140 -20.90 -5.44 -2.17
N LEU A 141 -20.83 -6.51 -1.37
CA LEU A 141 -19.72 -6.79 -0.44
C LEU A 141 -18.44 -7.14 -1.21
N GLY A 142 -18.10 -6.35 -2.23
CA GLY A 142 -16.93 -6.55 -3.07
C GLY A 142 -15.69 -6.50 -2.20
N ILE A 143 -15.17 -7.66 -1.83
CA ILE A 143 -13.94 -7.76 -1.04
C ILE A 143 -12.82 -7.22 -1.92
N LEU A 144 -12.37 -6.00 -1.63
CA LEU A 144 -11.27 -5.35 -2.38
C LEU A 144 -9.94 -6.08 -2.10
N PHE A 145 -9.76 -6.48 -0.85
CA PHE A 145 -8.62 -7.26 -0.34
C PHE A 145 -9.08 -8.12 0.84
N GLU A 146 -8.42 -9.26 1.00
CA GLU A 146 -8.78 -10.33 1.93
C GLU A 146 -8.06 -10.23 3.27
N ALA A 147 -6.94 -9.49 3.32
CA ALA A 147 -6.00 -9.47 4.43
C ALA A 147 -5.42 -8.09 4.75
N ALA A 148 -4.85 -7.96 5.95
CA ALA A 148 -4.04 -6.80 6.35
C ALA A 148 -2.79 -6.63 5.46
N LEU A 149 -2.17 -7.74 5.06
CA LEU A 149 -1.16 -7.80 4.02
C LEU A 149 -1.69 -8.67 2.88
N ASP A 150 -2.09 -8.03 1.78
CA ASP A 150 -2.63 -8.70 0.60
C ASP A 150 -1.66 -8.51 -0.57
N ILE A 151 -1.06 -9.61 -1.02
CA ILE A 151 -0.09 -9.61 -2.11
C ILE A 151 -0.54 -10.61 -3.17
N LYS A 152 -0.78 -10.14 -4.39
CA LYS A 152 -1.23 -10.98 -5.51
C LYS A 152 -0.21 -11.00 -6.63
N GLN A 153 -0.13 -12.11 -7.35
CA GLN A 153 0.70 -12.25 -8.55
C GLN A 153 2.18 -11.91 -8.33
N ALA A 154 2.71 -12.32 -7.19
CA ALA A 154 4.03 -11.95 -6.76
C ALA A 154 4.97 -13.15 -6.76
N SER A 155 6.13 -13.00 -7.40
CA SER A 155 7.28 -13.90 -7.25
C SER A 155 8.32 -13.29 -6.30
N ASP A 156 9.21 -14.13 -5.75
CA ASP A 156 10.44 -13.68 -5.07
C ASP A 156 10.20 -12.71 -3.89
N LEU A 157 9.09 -12.88 -3.18
CA LEU A 157 8.75 -12.10 -2.00
C LEU A 157 9.67 -12.43 -0.82
N ILE A 158 10.17 -11.39 -0.15
CA ILE A 158 10.86 -11.51 1.13
C ILE A 158 9.97 -10.93 2.22
N LEU A 159 9.30 -11.81 2.96
CA LEU A 159 8.53 -11.46 4.17
C LEU A 159 9.27 -11.99 5.39
N GLN A 160 10.08 -11.16 6.04
CA GLN A 160 10.92 -11.59 7.16
C GLN A 160 10.63 -10.80 8.43
N ARG A 161 10.37 -11.51 9.53
CA ARG A 161 10.24 -10.94 10.88
C ARG A 161 9.21 -9.82 10.98
N ASN A 162 8.16 -9.87 10.15
CA ASN A 162 7.00 -9.00 10.30
C ASN A 162 6.09 -9.55 11.39
N SER A 163 5.42 -8.67 12.13
CA SER A 163 4.40 -9.02 13.10
C SER A 163 3.07 -8.46 12.63
N ILE A 164 2.06 -9.32 12.48
CA ILE A 164 0.74 -8.93 12.00
C ILE A 164 -0.28 -9.54 12.96
N ALA A 165 -1.09 -8.69 13.60
CA ALA A 165 -2.05 -9.12 14.60
C ALA A 165 -3.29 -8.22 14.64
N GLY A 166 -4.42 -8.76 15.11
CA GLY A 166 -5.65 -7.99 15.25
C GLY A 166 -6.27 -7.55 13.92
N ALA A 167 -6.03 -8.28 12.83
CA ALA A 167 -6.76 -8.06 11.58
C ALA A 167 -8.20 -8.59 11.72
N GLU A 168 -9.19 -7.86 11.22
CA GLU A 168 -10.60 -8.27 11.24
C GLU A 168 -10.90 -9.52 10.38
N ARG A 169 -10.02 -9.81 9.40
CA ARG A 169 -10.07 -11.03 8.58
C ARG A 169 -8.76 -11.80 8.67
N LEU A 170 -7.99 -11.82 7.57
CA LEU A 170 -6.73 -12.52 7.47
C LEU A 170 -5.58 -11.56 7.79
N CYS A 171 -4.55 -12.07 8.46
CA CYS A 171 -3.31 -11.30 8.65
C CYS A 171 -2.53 -11.20 7.34
N VAL A 172 -2.41 -12.31 6.60
CA VAL A 172 -1.64 -12.38 5.36
C VAL A 172 -2.41 -13.19 4.34
N TYR A 173 -2.51 -12.66 3.13
CA TYR A 173 -2.94 -13.38 1.93
C TYR A 173 -1.90 -13.17 0.84
N THR A 174 -1.35 -14.27 0.32
CA THR A 174 -0.39 -14.24 -0.79
C THR A 174 -0.85 -15.16 -1.90
N GLN A 175 -0.90 -14.66 -3.13
CA GLN A 175 -1.18 -15.44 -4.32
C GLN A 175 0.02 -15.33 -5.28
N GLY A 176 0.58 -16.47 -5.70
CA GLY A 176 1.64 -16.51 -6.71
C GLY A 176 1.10 -16.33 -8.14
N ASN A 177 1.99 -16.35 -9.13
CA ASN A 177 1.60 -16.35 -10.55
C ASN A 177 1.19 -17.76 -11.02
N PRO A 178 0.14 -17.88 -11.87
CA PRO A 178 -0.12 -19.11 -12.61
C PRO A 178 1.12 -19.53 -13.42
N CYS A 179 1.40 -20.83 -13.47
CA CYS A 179 2.51 -21.34 -14.27
C CYS A 179 2.30 -21.01 -15.75
N GLY A 180 3.26 -20.31 -16.38
CA GLY A 180 3.27 -20.05 -17.83
C GLY A 180 2.69 -18.70 -18.25
N GLU A 181 2.14 -17.90 -17.34
CA GLU A 181 1.73 -16.52 -17.64
C GLU A 181 2.83 -15.54 -17.21
N SER A 182 3.29 -14.68 -18.13
CA SER A 182 4.13 -13.54 -17.75
C SER A 182 3.23 -12.45 -17.16
N SER A 183 3.70 -11.81 -16.08
CA SER A 183 3.02 -10.72 -15.36
C SER A 183 2.75 -9.46 -16.19
N THR A 184 3.05 -9.49 -17.49
CA THR A 184 2.87 -8.39 -18.45
C THR A 184 1.44 -8.28 -18.99
N THR A 185 0.53 -9.19 -18.67
CA THR A 185 -0.81 -9.25 -19.30
C THR A 185 -1.91 -8.50 -18.52
N ILE A 186 -1.60 -7.89 -17.36
CA ILE A 186 -2.63 -7.34 -16.46
C ILE A 186 -2.57 -5.79 -16.34
N TRP A 187 -1.69 -5.15 -17.11
CA TRP A 187 -1.44 -3.70 -17.02
C TRP A 187 -1.38 -3.04 -18.39
#